data_AF-A0A921MP20-F1
#
_entry.id   AF-A0A921MP20-F1
#
_cell.length_a   1.000
_cell.length_b   1.000
_cell.length_c   1.000
_cell.angle_alpha   90.00
_cell.angle_beta   90.00
_cell.angle_gamma   90.00
#
_symmetry.space_group_name_H-M   'P 1'
#
loop_
_entity.id
_entity.type
_entity.pdbx_description
1 polymer ?
#
loop_
_entity_poly.entity_id
_entity_poly.type
_entity_poly.pdbx_seq_one_letter_code
_entity_poly.pdbx_strand_id
1 'polypeptide(L)'
;MECICPYCGRKSQSSDLCFDFSEQFKLWKKFYFAGCAREDVERFGSAFEGLVNTWRNRGYGPTFFSEAELLASTGELASTGARDVSRGMLTIPTPLWKKKLRDQRDSVPPAYRELLEFMMGDSFARGGHVLRLEVQYYREGDGDVRITAVRDAQGNVIAGRRHCPHCGGVMSYWAGRYPEVVLTVLGGPRISKSTALAACADVFVHDRAACAISWQSYGVRTVDGGEVREKGDKSWLRFEADCLAPYSANRRVEATRTGSAEAIPRFSVLVRVGRKTNLILTVVDLPGEYSLDRERLGVSDAIFKEYQNFYQNVDCVWYCTDELELRQISIRDEDRADQAKYGYSGGRQATPTDELVARMSQLSSLFRKDVPVVFLLGKSDTIEAGGQLRSVLYRDDYRPGAPSDWLEAEGSRTPVLRAKDFCDRAHRLRTYLREQNPRLIQQFEEHFPVHTFLATSNYGHGFREDGTPAGERRPFQTEAPFLWMLAMLGYLPAADGDREYYAVDRAGGENGDQLTWENLGMCGRSAGGYRSHRSRRGGMLGLLKGR
;
A
#
# COMPACT_ATOMS: atom_id res chain seq x y z
N MET A 1 1.78 11.93 11.52
CA MET A 1 1.02 11.49 10.33
C MET A 1 0.14 10.30 10.66
N GLU A 2 -0.96 10.12 9.94
CA GLU A 2 -1.77 8.88 9.96
C GLU A 2 -1.14 7.84 9.03
N CYS A 3 -1.30 6.55 9.35
CA CYS A 3 -0.88 5.43 8.50
C CYS A 3 -1.86 4.26 8.57
N ILE A 4 -1.92 3.43 7.52
CA ILE A 4 -2.76 2.24 7.45
C ILE A 4 -1.97 0.96 7.75
N CYS A 5 -2.59 0.04 8.49
CA CYS A 5 -2.06 -1.31 8.64
C CYS A 5 -2.47 -2.18 7.44
N PRO A 6 -1.54 -2.74 6.65
CA PRO A 6 -1.87 -3.57 5.50
C PRO A 6 -2.42 -4.95 5.89
N TYR A 7 -2.46 -5.29 7.19
CA TYR A 7 -2.99 -6.56 7.71
C TYR A 7 -4.44 -6.46 8.16
N CYS A 8 -4.85 -5.37 8.79
CA CYS A 8 -6.21 -5.22 9.32
C CYS A 8 -6.96 -4.01 8.75
N GLY A 9 -6.33 -3.23 7.88
CA GLY A 9 -6.90 -2.04 7.24
C GLY A 9 -7.23 -0.87 8.16
N ARG A 10 -6.90 -0.96 9.46
CA ARG A 10 -7.12 0.13 10.41
C ARG A 10 -6.07 1.22 10.27
N LYS A 11 -6.51 2.46 10.42
CA LYS A 11 -5.67 3.64 10.48
C LYS A 11 -5.25 3.94 11.92
N SER A 12 -4.00 4.37 12.10
CA SER A 12 -3.44 4.77 13.39
C SER A 12 -2.53 5.97 13.19
N GLN A 13 -2.34 6.79 14.23
CA GLN A 13 -1.29 7.81 14.17
C GLN A 13 0.08 7.13 14.24
N SER A 14 1.08 7.71 13.58
CA SER A 14 2.46 7.22 13.64
C SER A 14 2.97 7.10 15.08
N SER A 15 2.54 8.04 15.95
CA SER A 15 2.86 8.05 17.38
C SER A 15 2.30 6.86 18.15
N ASP A 16 1.28 6.19 17.62
CA ASP A 16 0.61 5.06 18.25
C ASP A 16 1.21 3.71 17.83
N LEU A 17 2.12 3.71 16.85
CA LEU A 17 2.79 2.49 16.42
C LEU A 17 3.74 1.98 17.52
N CYS A 18 3.71 0.67 17.73
CA CYS A 18 4.35 0.04 18.87
C CYS A 18 5.69 -0.63 18.53
N PHE A 19 6.62 -0.62 19.48
CA PHE A 19 7.88 -1.35 19.45
C PHE A 19 7.80 -2.56 20.38
N ASP A 20 8.29 -3.72 19.93
CA ASP A 20 8.32 -4.96 20.71
C ASP A 20 9.55 -5.01 21.63
N PHE A 21 9.34 -4.97 22.95
CA PHE A 21 10.39 -5.13 23.96
C PHE A 21 10.39 -6.52 24.61
N SER A 22 9.66 -7.50 24.08
CA SER A 22 9.44 -8.79 24.74
C SER A 22 10.75 -9.51 25.09
N GLU A 23 11.76 -9.50 24.21
CA GLU A 23 13.08 -10.09 24.53
C GLU A 23 13.81 -9.33 25.64
N GLN A 24 13.69 -8.01 25.66
CA GLN A 24 14.28 -7.19 26.70
C GLN A 24 13.65 -7.47 28.07
N PHE A 25 12.33 -7.68 28.12
CA PHE A 25 11.64 -8.09 29.35
C PHE A 25 12.12 -9.45 29.88
N LYS A 26 12.44 -10.40 29.01
CA LYS A 26 13.03 -11.69 29.42
C LYS A 26 14.42 -11.51 30.02
N LEU A 27 15.26 -10.68 29.41
CA LEU A 27 16.59 -10.36 29.96
C LEU A 27 16.49 -9.69 31.34
N TRP A 28 15.44 -8.90 31.55
CA TRP A 28 15.20 -8.21 32.81
C TRP A 28 14.45 -9.00 33.88
N LYS A 29 14.02 -10.22 33.57
CA LYS A 29 13.30 -11.12 34.50
C LYS A 29 13.94 -11.14 35.89
N LYS A 30 15.26 -11.33 35.98
CA LYS A 30 15.98 -11.39 37.26
C LYS A 30 15.82 -10.13 38.13
N PHE A 31 15.67 -8.97 37.52
CA PHE A 31 15.48 -7.71 38.24
C PHE A 31 14.06 -7.58 38.78
N TYR A 32 13.05 -8.02 38.03
CA TYR A 32 11.67 -7.97 38.50
C TYR A 32 11.38 -8.91 39.67
N PHE A 33 12.08 -10.04 39.71
CA PHE A 33 12.02 -11.00 40.82
C PHE A 33 12.96 -10.66 41.98
N ALA A 34 13.70 -9.55 41.91
CA ALA A 34 14.60 -9.14 42.99
C ALA A 34 13.80 -8.84 44.27
N GLY A 35 14.13 -9.55 45.35
CA GLY A 35 13.44 -9.43 46.63
C GLY A 35 12.18 -10.30 46.76
N CYS A 36 11.83 -11.11 45.75
CA CYS A 36 10.80 -12.14 45.88
C CYS A 36 11.34 -13.38 46.65
N ALA A 37 10.43 -14.16 47.25
CA ALA A 37 10.80 -15.42 47.89
C ALA A 37 11.31 -16.43 46.86
N ARG A 38 12.26 -17.31 47.25
CA ARG A 38 12.86 -18.30 46.33
C ARG A 38 11.80 -19.19 45.65
N GLU A 39 10.80 -19.60 46.43
CA GLU A 39 9.66 -20.40 45.98
C GLU A 39 8.87 -19.69 44.86
N ASP A 40 8.63 -18.39 44.99
CA ASP A 40 7.95 -17.60 43.95
C ASP A 40 8.78 -17.52 42.67
N VAL A 41 10.11 -17.36 42.79
CA VAL A 41 11.01 -17.30 41.62
C VAL A 41 11.03 -18.63 40.88
N GLU A 42 11.14 -19.75 41.61
CA GLU A 42 11.11 -21.11 41.05
C GLU A 42 9.76 -21.40 40.39
N ARG A 43 8.66 -21.01 41.04
CA ARG A 43 7.29 -21.23 40.56
C ARG A 43 6.95 -20.41 39.33
N PHE A 44 7.25 -19.12 39.35
CA PHE A 44 6.78 -18.17 38.33
C PHE A 44 7.81 -17.88 37.23
N GLY A 45 9.05 -18.31 37.40
CA GLY A 45 10.12 -18.04 36.46
C GLY A 45 9.82 -18.51 35.03
N SER A 46 9.47 -19.79 34.84
CA SER A 46 9.17 -20.33 33.50
C SER A 46 7.86 -19.76 32.94
N ALA A 47 6.86 -19.57 33.81
CA ALA A 47 5.57 -18.98 33.45
C ALA A 47 5.72 -17.55 32.92
N PHE A 48 6.65 -16.76 33.47
CA PHE A 48 6.93 -15.40 33.01
C PHE A 48 7.34 -15.35 31.53
N GLU A 49 8.26 -16.22 31.13
CA GLU A 49 8.71 -16.28 29.74
C GLU A 49 7.60 -16.78 28.81
N GLY A 50 6.79 -17.75 29.27
CA GLY A 50 5.61 -18.23 28.54
C GLY A 50 4.56 -17.13 28.30
N LEU A 51 4.30 -16.31 29.33
CA LEU A 51 3.38 -15.18 29.21
C LEU A 51 3.92 -14.09 28.27
N VAL A 52 5.21 -13.75 28.38
CA VAL A 52 5.87 -12.80 27.47
C VAL A 52 5.83 -13.30 26.01
N ASN A 53 6.09 -14.59 25.78
CA ASN A 53 5.97 -15.20 24.45
C ASN A 53 4.53 -15.14 23.92
N THR A 54 3.53 -15.28 24.80
CA THR A 54 2.12 -15.14 24.41
C THR A 54 1.84 -13.74 23.85
N TRP A 55 2.29 -12.68 24.53
CA TRP A 55 2.14 -11.31 24.03
C TRP A 55 2.93 -11.07 22.74
N ARG A 56 4.18 -11.55 22.68
CA ARG A 56 5.02 -11.45 21.49
C ARG A 56 4.37 -12.09 20.26
N ASN A 57 3.83 -13.30 20.41
CA ASN A 57 3.18 -14.04 19.32
C ASN A 57 1.87 -13.40 18.87
N ARG A 58 1.17 -12.70 19.76
CA ARG A 58 0.01 -11.88 19.40
C ARG A 58 0.39 -10.56 18.72
N GLY A 59 1.63 -10.10 18.89
CA GLY A 59 2.13 -8.83 18.36
C GLY A 59 1.63 -7.59 19.12
N TYR A 60 0.99 -7.77 20.27
CA TYR A 60 0.55 -6.70 21.15
C TYR A 60 0.50 -7.17 22.61
N GLY A 61 0.61 -6.24 23.55
CA GLY A 61 0.53 -6.54 24.98
C GLY A 61 1.37 -5.58 25.84
N PRO A 62 1.56 -5.88 27.13
CA PRO A 62 2.27 -5.03 28.08
C PRO A 62 3.75 -4.81 27.77
N THR A 63 4.35 -5.63 26.90
CA THR A 63 5.75 -5.51 26.43
C THR A 63 5.89 -4.66 25.17
N PHE A 64 4.79 -4.17 24.60
CA PHE A 64 4.80 -3.33 23.40
C PHE A 64 4.60 -1.88 23.81
N PHE A 65 5.45 -0.96 23.35
CA PHE A 65 5.37 0.46 23.72
C PHE A 65 5.22 1.33 22.48
N SER A 66 4.24 2.23 22.48
CA SER A 66 4.05 3.18 21.38
C SER A 66 5.16 4.23 21.34
N GLU A 67 5.40 4.83 20.17
CA GLU A 67 6.32 5.95 20.04
C GLU A 67 5.98 7.09 21.03
N ALA A 68 4.70 7.41 21.23
CA ALA A 68 4.26 8.40 22.21
C ALA A 68 4.63 8.03 23.66
N GLU A 69 4.44 6.77 24.05
CA GLU A 69 4.80 6.29 25.39
C GLU A 69 6.32 6.35 25.61
N LEU A 70 7.10 5.99 24.60
CA LEU A 70 8.56 6.05 24.65
C LEU A 70 9.04 7.50 24.77
N LEU A 71 8.50 8.41 23.96
CA LEU A 71 8.87 9.83 23.99
C LEU A 71 8.53 10.50 25.33
N ALA A 72 7.37 10.18 25.90
CA ALA A 72 6.99 10.65 27.24
C ALA A 72 7.95 10.15 28.34
N SER A 73 8.67 9.05 28.07
CA SER A 73 9.53 8.34 29.00
C SER A 73 11.03 8.60 28.81
N THR A 74 11.45 9.27 27.72
CA THR A 74 12.86 9.57 27.38
C THR A 74 13.42 10.89 27.93
N GLY A 75 12.59 11.79 28.46
CA GLY A 75 13.02 13.17 28.75
C GLY A 75 13.36 13.95 27.46
N GLU A 76 14.03 15.11 27.59
CA GLU A 76 14.53 15.87 26.43
C GLU A 76 15.64 15.09 25.71
N LEU A 77 15.46 14.83 24.41
CA LEU A 77 16.46 14.20 23.56
C LEU A 77 17.61 15.18 23.30
N ALA A 78 18.83 14.81 23.67
CA ALA A 78 20.02 15.61 23.39
C ALA A 78 20.47 15.39 21.94
N SER A 79 20.81 16.47 21.23
CA SER A 79 21.49 16.36 19.93
C SER A 79 22.84 15.69 20.12
N THR A 80 23.20 14.77 19.22
CA THR A 80 24.50 14.09 19.26
C THR A 80 25.61 14.87 18.54
N GLY A 81 25.28 16.00 17.90
CA GLY A 81 26.19 16.72 17.00
C GLY A 81 26.34 16.06 15.62
N ALA A 82 25.96 14.79 15.46
CA ALA A 82 25.76 14.18 14.15
C ALA A 82 24.45 14.70 13.54
N ARG A 83 24.48 15.01 12.24
CA ARG A 83 23.31 15.52 11.51
C ARG A 83 22.15 14.54 11.69
N ASP A 84 21.02 15.07 12.14
CA ASP A 84 19.76 14.33 12.25
C ASP A 84 19.79 13.13 13.22
N VAL A 85 20.71 13.12 14.20
CA VAL A 85 20.74 12.09 15.25
C VAL A 85 20.63 12.73 16.64
N SER A 86 19.60 12.33 17.39
CA SER A 86 19.45 12.66 18.81
C SER A 86 19.53 11.40 19.65
N ARG A 87 20.03 11.53 20.88
CA ARG A 87 20.11 10.45 21.86
C ARG A 87 19.41 10.85 23.15
N GLY A 88 18.77 9.89 23.78
CA GLY A 88 18.15 10.08 25.08
C GLY A 88 18.13 8.79 25.87
N MET A 89 17.94 8.93 27.18
CA MET A 89 17.80 7.79 28.07
C MET A 89 16.30 7.52 28.29
N LEU A 90 15.78 6.46 27.69
CA LEU A 90 14.44 5.96 27.97
C LEU A 90 14.44 5.37 29.37
N THR A 91 13.48 5.82 30.18
CA THR A 91 13.17 5.23 31.49
C THR A 91 11.75 4.71 31.44
N ILE A 92 11.55 3.38 31.42
CA ILE A 92 10.19 2.82 31.55
C ILE A 92 9.84 2.68 33.03
N PRO A 93 8.88 3.44 33.58
CA PRO A 93 8.53 3.35 35.00
C PRO A 93 7.71 2.09 35.28
N THR A 94 8.01 1.39 36.38
CA THR A 94 7.19 0.25 36.87
C THR A 94 5.68 0.56 36.92
N PRO A 95 5.22 1.75 37.37
CA PRO A 95 3.78 2.08 37.37
C PRO A 95 3.13 2.07 35.98
N LEU A 96 3.85 2.52 34.94
CA LEU A 96 3.36 2.50 33.56
C LEU A 96 3.16 1.05 33.10
N TRP A 97 4.13 0.19 33.34
CA TRP A 97 4.02 -1.22 32.97
C TRP A 97 2.92 -1.96 33.75
N LYS A 98 2.80 -1.72 35.06
CA LYS A 98 1.68 -2.24 35.88
C LYS A 98 0.31 -1.78 35.39
N LYS A 99 0.20 -0.54 34.88
CA LYS A 99 -1.03 -0.09 34.21
C LYS A 99 -1.36 -0.96 33.00
N LYS A 100 -0.39 -1.21 32.10
CA LYS A 100 -0.60 -2.06 30.92
C LYS A 100 -0.95 -3.50 31.27
N LEU A 101 -0.36 -4.06 32.34
CA LEU A 101 -0.72 -5.38 32.84
C LEU A 101 -2.21 -5.44 33.26
N ARG A 102 -2.71 -4.40 33.95
CA ARG A 102 -4.13 -4.29 34.29
C ARG A 102 -5.01 -4.17 33.06
N ASP A 103 -4.63 -3.33 32.09
CA ASP A 103 -5.39 -3.13 30.86
C ASP A 103 -5.50 -4.39 30.00
N GLN A 104 -4.58 -5.35 30.18
CA GLN A 104 -4.54 -6.61 29.43
C GLN A 104 -5.06 -7.82 30.22
N ARG A 105 -5.57 -7.63 31.44
CA ARG A 105 -5.93 -8.70 32.38
C ARG A 105 -6.85 -9.75 31.78
N ASP A 106 -7.88 -9.31 31.05
CA ASP A 106 -8.89 -10.21 30.48
C ASP A 106 -8.39 -10.99 29.26
N SER A 107 -7.26 -10.55 28.67
CA SER A 107 -6.66 -11.21 27.51
C SER A 107 -5.68 -12.33 27.89
N VAL A 108 -5.28 -12.43 29.16
CA VAL A 108 -4.26 -13.36 29.61
C VAL A 108 -4.82 -14.80 29.71
N PRO A 109 -4.14 -15.81 29.12
CA PRO A 109 -4.57 -17.20 29.23
C PRO A 109 -4.75 -17.65 30.69
N PRO A 110 -5.74 -18.50 31.01
CA PRO A 110 -6.00 -18.97 32.37
C PRO A 110 -4.77 -19.51 33.10
N ALA A 111 -3.89 -20.22 32.37
CA ALA A 111 -2.64 -20.78 32.89
C ALA A 111 -1.65 -19.75 33.45
N TYR A 112 -1.79 -18.46 33.09
CA TYR A 112 -0.90 -17.38 33.54
C TYR A 112 -1.59 -16.36 34.46
N ARG A 113 -2.85 -16.58 34.86
CA ARG A 113 -3.60 -15.62 35.69
C ARG A 113 -2.97 -15.42 37.06
N GLU A 114 -2.53 -16.50 37.70
CA GLU A 114 -1.89 -16.40 39.02
C GLU A 114 -0.58 -15.61 38.96
N LEU A 115 0.24 -15.87 37.94
CA LEU A 115 1.43 -15.07 37.64
C LEU A 115 1.08 -13.60 37.43
N LEU A 116 0.02 -13.29 36.68
CA LEU A 116 -0.39 -11.92 36.42
C LEU A 116 -0.76 -11.18 37.72
N GLU A 117 -1.54 -11.82 38.60
CA GLU A 117 -1.89 -11.25 39.91
C GLU A 117 -0.63 -11.01 40.76
N PHE A 118 0.29 -11.97 40.76
CA PHE A 118 1.60 -11.80 41.40
C PHE A 118 2.38 -10.60 40.84
N MET A 119 2.43 -10.44 39.52
CA MET A 119 3.11 -9.32 38.85
C MET A 119 2.46 -7.95 39.12
N MET A 120 1.15 -7.91 39.36
CA MET A 120 0.44 -6.69 39.75
C MET A 120 0.70 -6.32 41.22
N GLY A 121 0.95 -7.32 42.08
CA GLY A 121 1.19 -7.16 43.50
C GLY A 121 2.47 -6.38 43.86
N ASP A 122 2.56 -5.98 45.12
CA ASP A 122 3.68 -5.17 45.62
C ASP A 122 4.98 -5.95 45.80
N SER A 123 4.97 -7.28 45.69
CA SER A 123 6.18 -8.12 45.78
C SER A 123 7.04 -8.09 44.53
N PHE A 124 6.41 -7.92 43.37
CA PHE A 124 7.07 -7.96 42.08
C PHE A 124 7.53 -6.56 41.67
N ALA A 125 8.77 -6.43 41.21
CA ALA A 125 9.38 -5.16 40.84
C ALA A 125 9.39 -4.11 41.97
N ARG A 126 9.67 -4.53 43.22
CA ARG A 126 9.73 -3.66 44.42
C ARG A 126 10.77 -2.56 44.33
N GLY A 127 11.93 -2.87 43.75
CA GLY A 127 12.90 -1.84 43.40
C GLY A 127 12.27 -0.98 42.31
N GLY A 128 12.27 0.35 42.47
CA GLY A 128 11.84 1.29 41.42
C GLY A 128 12.74 1.20 40.19
N HIS A 129 12.65 0.08 39.47
CA HIS A 129 13.51 -0.28 38.37
C HIS A 129 13.14 0.61 37.19
N VAL A 130 13.91 1.68 37.09
CA VAL A 130 14.01 2.54 35.93
C VAL A 130 14.72 1.71 34.86
N LEU A 131 13.95 1.15 33.94
CA LEU A 131 14.50 0.49 32.75
C LEU A 131 15.18 1.57 31.90
N ARG A 132 16.50 1.72 32.08
CA ARG A 132 17.32 2.68 31.35
C ARG A 132 17.80 2.08 30.04
N LEU A 133 17.33 2.62 28.93
CA LEU A 133 17.76 2.24 27.59
C LEU A 133 18.21 3.48 26.82
N GLU A 134 19.39 3.43 26.23
CA GLU A 134 19.86 4.52 25.37
C GLU A 134 19.15 4.44 24.01
N VAL A 135 18.20 5.34 23.79
CA VAL A 135 17.46 5.40 22.53
C VAL A 135 18.21 6.32 21.58
N GLN A 136 18.48 5.81 20.38
CA GLN A 136 18.95 6.62 19.28
C GLN A 136 17.76 6.97 18.39
N TYR A 137 17.47 8.25 18.32
CA TYR A 137 16.60 8.81 17.30
C TYR A 137 17.45 9.19 16.09
N TYR A 138 17.07 8.64 14.93
CA TYR A 138 17.51 9.17 13.66
C TYR A 138 16.34 9.90 13.02
N ARG A 139 16.47 11.20 12.79
CA ARG A 139 15.65 11.92 11.82
C ARG A 139 16.12 11.52 10.42
N GLU A 140 15.87 10.27 10.05
CA GLU A 140 16.20 9.73 8.73
C GLU A 140 15.30 10.39 7.67
N GLY A 141 15.79 11.48 7.09
CA GLY A 141 15.13 12.28 6.06
C GLY A 141 14.06 13.24 6.58
N ASP A 142 13.25 13.76 5.67
CA ASP A 142 12.26 14.82 5.92
C ASP A 142 10.93 14.29 6.51
N GLY A 143 10.89 13.03 6.97
CA GLY A 143 9.69 12.33 7.40
C GLY A 143 9.25 12.60 8.85
N ASP A 144 7.96 12.37 9.14
CA ASP A 144 7.29 12.66 10.42
C ASP A 144 7.32 11.47 11.41
N VAL A 145 8.50 10.88 11.65
CA VAL A 145 8.71 9.80 12.63
C VAL A 145 9.82 10.20 13.58
N ARG A 146 9.60 10.03 14.90
CA ARG A 146 10.57 10.43 15.94
C ARG A 146 11.34 9.28 16.58
N ILE A 147 10.98 8.03 16.30
CA ILE A 147 11.77 6.87 16.75
C ILE A 147 11.81 5.87 15.59
N THR A 148 13.01 5.55 15.12
CA THR A 148 13.22 4.61 14.01
C THR A 148 13.68 3.23 14.48
N ALA A 149 14.37 3.19 15.61
CA ALA A 149 14.77 1.99 16.33
C ALA A 149 15.03 2.33 17.81
N VAL A 150 15.00 1.31 18.66
CA VAL A 150 15.43 1.39 20.05
C VAL A 150 16.66 0.51 20.23
N ARG A 151 17.69 1.03 20.90
CA ARG A 151 18.97 0.35 21.12
C ARG A 151 19.29 0.29 22.62
N ASP A 152 20.25 -0.57 22.98
CA ASP A 152 20.85 -0.55 24.32
C ASP A 152 22.05 0.41 24.37
N ALA A 153 22.66 0.54 25.55
CA ALA A 153 23.84 1.39 25.77
C ALA A 153 25.09 0.92 24.98
N GLN A 154 25.08 -0.30 24.45
CA GLN A 154 26.14 -0.86 23.62
C GLN A 154 25.85 -0.69 22.11
N GLY A 155 24.70 -0.10 21.76
CA GLY A 155 24.27 0.11 20.39
C GLY A 155 23.57 -1.10 19.74
N ASN A 156 23.32 -2.19 20.47
CA ASN A 156 22.57 -3.34 19.96
C ASN A 156 21.10 -2.97 19.78
N VAL A 157 20.48 -3.45 18.69
CA VAL A 157 19.06 -3.18 18.42
C VAL A 157 18.18 -4.01 19.36
N ILE A 158 17.40 -3.32 20.19
CA ILE A 158 16.37 -3.92 21.06
C ILE A 158 15.08 -4.09 20.26
N ALA A 159 14.63 -3.01 19.61
CA ALA A 159 13.41 -3.00 18.81
C ALA A 159 13.65 -2.22 17.53
N GLY A 160 13.75 -2.94 16.41
CA GLY A 160 14.03 -2.36 15.09
C GLY A 160 12.82 -2.20 14.18
N ARG A 161 11.63 -2.64 14.63
CA ARG A 161 10.39 -2.68 13.85
C ARG A 161 9.24 -2.07 14.64
N ARG A 162 8.28 -1.53 13.89
CA ARG A 162 7.04 -0.95 14.41
C ARG A 162 5.88 -1.88 14.11
N HIS A 163 4.91 -1.93 15.00
CA HIS A 163 3.77 -2.84 14.97
C HIS A 163 2.45 -2.07 15.04
N CYS A 164 1.43 -2.57 14.35
CA CYS A 164 0.08 -2.05 14.41
C CYS A 164 -0.46 -2.20 15.84
N PRO A 165 -0.98 -1.15 16.48
CA PRO A 165 -1.51 -1.22 17.84
C PRO A 165 -2.81 -2.04 17.94
N HIS A 166 -3.43 -2.39 16.81
CA HIS A 166 -4.72 -3.08 16.79
C HIS A 166 -4.62 -4.58 16.55
N CYS A 167 -3.71 -5.02 15.67
CA CYS A 167 -3.56 -6.43 15.31
C CYS A 167 -2.15 -6.98 15.50
N GLY A 168 -1.18 -6.14 15.93
CA GLY A 168 0.21 -6.54 16.12
C GLY A 168 1.01 -6.81 14.84
N GLY A 169 0.39 -6.65 13.66
CA GLY A 169 1.04 -6.80 12.37
C GLY A 169 2.23 -5.86 12.21
N VAL A 170 3.32 -6.37 11.65
CA VAL A 170 4.57 -5.61 11.44
C VAL A 170 4.33 -4.55 10.36
N MET A 171 4.46 -3.27 10.72
CA MET A 171 4.27 -2.14 9.83
C MET A 171 5.48 -1.95 8.92
N SER A 172 5.25 -1.32 7.76
CA SER A 172 6.33 -0.91 6.85
C SER A 172 7.33 0.00 7.54
N TYR A 173 8.60 -0.08 7.15
CA TYR A 173 9.63 0.92 7.51
C TYR A 173 9.15 2.35 7.20
N TRP A 174 8.38 2.54 6.12
CA TRP A 174 7.89 3.84 5.70
C TRP A 174 6.69 4.35 6.50
N ALA A 175 5.91 3.47 7.16
CA ALA A 175 4.63 3.82 7.78
C ALA A 175 4.72 5.09 8.64
N GLY A 176 3.82 6.04 8.42
CA GLY A 176 3.77 7.29 9.19
C GLY A 176 4.87 8.32 8.90
N ARG A 177 5.83 8.06 7.99
CA ARG A 177 6.88 9.03 7.62
C ARG A 177 6.39 10.12 6.67
N TYR A 178 5.52 9.79 5.73
CA TYR A 178 5.01 10.71 4.70
C TYR A 178 3.49 10.51 4.54
N PRO A 179 2.79 11.40 3.81
CA PRO A 179 1.41 11.15 3.43
C PRO A 179 1.29 9.79 2.74
N GLU A 180 0.27 9.01 3.09
CA GLU A 180 0.07 7.66 2.59
C GLU A 180 -1.13 7.62 1.64
N VAL A 181 -0.96 6.90 0.53
CA VAL A 181 -1.97 6.58 -0.46
C VAL A 181 -2.19 5.07 -0.46
N VAL A 182 -3.44 4.66 -0.35
CA VAL A 182 -3.85 3.26 -0.31
C VAL A 182 -4.48 2.87 -1.64
N LEU A 183 -3.83 1.94 -2.34
CA LEU A 183 -4.29 1.38 -3.60
C LEU A 183 -4.77 -0.06 -3.39
N THR A 184 -5.92 -0.39 -3.96
CA THR A 184 -6.33 -1.79 -4.13
C THR A 184 -6.47 -2.13 -5.61
N VAL A 185 -6.20 -3.38 -5.94
CA VAL A 185 -6.40 -3.92 -7.29
C VAL A 185 -7.46 -5.01 -7.22
N LEU A 186 -8.48 -4.90 -8.05
CA LEU A 186 -9.65 -5.77 -8.11
C LEU A 186 -9.81 -6.34 -9.52
N GLY A 187 -10.64 -7.38 -9.61
CA GLY A 187 -10.97 -8.06 -10.87
C GLY A 187 -10.95 -9.57 -10.72
N GLY A 188 -11.48 -10.26 -11.73
CA GLY A 188 -11.63 -11.70 -11.74
C GLY A 188 -10.31 -12.49 -11.65
N PRO A 189 -10.39 -13.83 -11.57
CA PRO A 189 -9.21 -14.68 -11.58
C PRO A 189 -8.51 -14.57 -12.93
N ARG A 190 -7.18 -14.58 -12.91
CA ARG A 190 -6.32 -14.56 -14.12
C ARG A 190 -6.54 -13.36 -15.06
N ILE A 191 -7.17 -12.29 -14.56
CA ILE A 191 -7.32 -11.01 -15.25
C ILE A 191 -6.03 -10.15 -15.24
N SER A 192 -4.93 -10.70 -14.72
CA SER A 192 -3.59 -10.09 -14.68
C SER A 192 -3.38 -8.98 -13.65
N LYS A 193 -4.08 -8.99 -12.50
CA LYS A 193 -3.88 -8.03 -11.40
C LYS A 193 -2.43 -7.90 -10.93
N SER A 194 -1.84 -9.00 -10.46
CA SER A 194 -0.47 -9.01 -9.94
C SER A 194 0.56 -8.72 -11.03
N THR A 195 0.28 -9.14 -12.28
CA THR A 195 1.10 -8.80 -13.44
C THR A 195 1.05 -7.30 -13.77
N ALA A 196 -0.13 -6.66 -13.70
CA ALA A 196 -0.27 -5.22 -13.92
C ALA A 196 0.47 -4.43 -12.84
N LEU A 197 0.37 -4.84 -11.58
CA LEU A 197 1.17 -4.28 -10.49
C LEU A 197 2.67 -4.47 -10.69
N ALA A 198 3.12 -5.66 -11.09
CA ALA A 198 4.53 -5.95 -11.37
C ALA A 198 5.06 -5.10 -12.53
N ALA A 199 4.27 -4.96 -13.60
CA ALA A 199 4.63 -4.14 -14.75
C ALA A 199 4.75 -2.66 -14.40
N CYS A 200 3.79 -2.12 -13.65
CA CYS A 200 3.88 -0.76 -13.13
C CYS A 200 5.09 -0.58 -12.20
N ALA A 201 5.32 -1.51 -11.28
CA ALA A 201 6.43 -1.44 -10.33
C ALA A 201 7.80 -1.50 -11.05
N ASP A 202 7.94 -2.33 -12.08
CA ASP A 202 9.18 -2.45 -12.86
C ASP A 202 9.59 -1.12 -13.49
N VAL A 203 8.63 -0.36 -14.03
CA VAL A 203 8.87 1.00 -14.57
C VAL A 203 9.46 1.89 -13.48
N PHE A 204 8.83 2.00 -12.31
CA PHE A 204 9.26 2.98 -11.30
C PHE A 204 10.43 2.51 -10.41
N VAL A 205 10.73 1.21 -10.37
CA VAL A 205 11.85 0.65 -9.59
C VAL A 205 13.13 0.61 -10.40
N HIS A 206 13.08 0.10 -11.64
CA HIS A 206 14.26 -0.17 -12.46
C HIS A 206 14.55 0.93 -13.49
N ASP A 207 13.54 1.61 -14.01
CA ASP A 207 13.69 2.62 -15.07
C ASP A 207 13.90 4.05 -14.53
N ARG A 208 14.79 4.18 -13.54
CA ARG A 208 15.01 5.42 -12.78
C ARG A 208 15.66 6.55 -13.59
N ALA A 209 16.34 6.21 -14.68
CA ALA A 209 17.07 7.19 -15.49
C ALA A 209 16.14 8.02 -16.39
N ALA A 210 14.96 7.50 -16.73
CA ALA A 210 13.99 8.16 -17.61
C ALA A 210 12.83 8.84 -16.86
N CYS A 211 12.57 8.45 -15.60
CA CYS A 211 11.36 8.86 -14.89
C CYS A 211 11.66 9.82 -13.72
N ALA A 212 11.06 11.02 -13.75
CA ALA A 212 11.07 11.96 -12.62
C ALA A 212 10.26 11.47 -11.40
N ILE A 213 9.73 10.24 -11.47
CA ILE A 213 9.00 9.56 -10.42
C ILE A 213 9.71 8.22 -10.14
N SER A 214 9.91 7.86 -8.88
CA SER A 214 10.59 6.60 -8.53
C SER A 214 9.98 5.92 -7.31
N TRP A 215 10.07 4.59 -7.28
CA TRP A 215 9.67 3.77 -6.14
C TRP A 215 10.89 3.25 -5.39
N GLN A 216 10.81 3.30 -4.06
CA GLN A 216 11.84 2.84 -3.15
C GLN A 216 11.27 1.91 -2.09
N SER A 217 11.76 0.69 -2.10
CA SER A 217 11.28 -0.41 -1.26
C SER A 217 12.17 -0.73 -0.06
N TYR A 218 13.34 -0.10 0.04
CA TYR A 218 14.30 -0.32 1.13
C TYR A 218 14.41 0.92 2.01
N GLY A 219 14.53 0.71 3.33
CA GLY A 219 14.96 1.76 4.24
C GLY A 219 16.46 2.03 4.09
N VAL A 220 16.88 3.28 4.27
CA VAL A 220 18.29 3.65 4.38
C VAL A 220 18.52 4.09 5.81
N ARG A 221 19.42 3.39 6.52
CA ARG A 221 19.88 3.78 7.85
C ARG A 221 21.27 4.38 7.76
N THR A 222 21.55 5.40 8.57
CA THR A 222 22.94 5.85 8.74
C THR A 222 23.49 5.19 10.00
N VAL A 223 24.58 4.44 9.89
CA VAL A 223 25.28 3.81 11.01
C VAL A 223 26.73 4.29 10.97
N ASP A 224 27.20 4.90 12.05
CA ASP A 224 28.60 5.34 12.23
C ASP A 224 29.19 6.16 11.05
N GLY A 225 28.36 7.00 10.43
CA GLY A 225 28.76 7.86 9.31
C GLY A 225 28.65 7.21 7.91
N GLY A 226 28.16 5.97 7.81
CA GLY A 226 27.89 5.28 6.53
C GLY A 226 26.41 4.94 6.33
N GLU A 227 25.93 4.96 5.09
CA GLU A 227 24.57 4.51 4.74
C GLU A 227 24.51 2.98 4.62
N VAL A 228 23.69 2.35 5.45
CA VAL A 228 23.32 0.93 5.39
C VAL A 228 21.91 0.81 4.83
N ARG A 229 21.75 0.11 3.71
CA ARG A 229 20.44 -0.24 3.16
C ARG A 229 19.89 -1.44 3.92
N GLU A 230 18.77 -1.28 4.60
CA GLU A 230 18.07 -2.42 5.19
C GLU A 230 17.21 -3.08 4.12
N LYS A 231 17.34 -4.40 3.98
CA LYS A 231 16.51 -5.20 3.07
C LYS A 231 15.04 -4.85 3.30
N GLY A 232 14.31 -4.64 2.20
CA GLY A 232 12.93 -4.14 2.20
C GLY A 232 11.99 -4.94 3.10
N ASP A 233 10.85 -4.34 3.42
CA ASP A 233 9.84 -4.95 4.27
C ASP A 233 9.52 -6.37 3.78
N LYS A 234 9.23 -7.32 4.70
CA LYS A 234 8.96 -8.73 4.34
C LYS A 234 7.91 -8.87 3.23
N SER A 235 6.91 -7.98 3.24
CA SER A 235 5.83 -7.89 2.28
C SER A 235 6.35 -7.50 0.87
N TRP A 236 7.26 -6.53 0.79
CA TRP A 236 7.96 -6.20 -0.45
C TRP A 236 8.81 -7.36 -0.96
N LEU A 237 9.65 -7.97 -0.12
CA LEU A 237 10.52 -9.07 -0.54
C LEU A 237 9.73 -10.24 -1.15
N ARG A 238 8.53 -10.48 -0.62
CA ARG A 238 7.62 -11.47 -1.17
C ARG A 238 7.04 -11.05 -2.51
N PHE A 239 6.52 -9.84 -2.63
CA PHE A 239 6.05 -9.31 -3.91
C PHE A 239 7.16 -9.33 -4.97
N GLU A 240 8.39 -8.98 -4.57
CA GLU A 240 9.55 -8.99 -5.45
C GLU A 240 9.85 -10.41 -5.96
N ALA A 241 9.91 -11.40 -5.06
CA ALA A 241 10.17 -12.78 -5.42
C ALA A 241 9.05 -13.43 -6.25
N ASP A 242 7.79 -13.18 -5.88
CA ASP A 242 6.62 -13.86 -6.44
C ASP A 242 6.11 -13.18 -7.73
N CYS A 243 6.31 -11.86 -7.88
CA CYS A 243 5.72 -11.07 -8.97
C CYS A 243 6.76 -10.27 -9.77
N LEU A 244 7.51 -9.37 -9.13
CA LEU A 244 8.38 -8.42 -9.85
C LEU A 244 9.54 -9.14 -10.55
N ALA A 245 10.31 -9.98 -9.85
CA ALA A 245 11.48 -10.65 -10.43
C ALA A 245 11.12 -11.63 -11.56
N PRO A 246 10.04 -12.44 -11.48
CA PRO A 246 9.55 -13.20 -12.62
C PRO A 246 9.22 -12.30 -13.81
N TYR A 247 8.46 -11.22 -13.58
CA TYR A 247 8.08 -10.27 -14.62
C TYR A 247 9.29 -9.59 -15.28
N SER A 248 10.25 -9.09 -14.48
CA SER A 248 11.49 -8.47 -14.96
C SER A 248 12.33 -9.44 -15.79
N ALA A 249 12.26 -10.74 -15.49
CA ALA A 249 12.93 -11.80 -16.24
C ALA A 249 12.12 -12.28 -17.47
N ASN A 250 11.05 -11.58 -17.86
CA ASN A 250 10.13 -11.98 -18.94
C ASN A 250 9.53 -13.39 -18.74
N ARG A 251 9.30 -13.79 -17.49
CA ARG A 251 8.64 -15.05 -17.13
C ARG A 251 7.24 -14.78 -16.62
N ARG A 252 6.32 -15.71 -16.89
CA ARG A 252 4.93 -15.62 -16.44
C ARG A 252 4.86 -15.44 -14.92
N VAL A 253 4.07 -14.47 -14.48
CA VAL A 253 3.70 -14.29 -13.08
C VAL A 253 2.57 -15.26 -12.76
N GLU A 254 2.73 -16.02 -11.67
CA GLU A 254 1.74 -16.99 -11.24
C GLU A 254 0.50 -16.32 -10.66
N ALA A 255 -0.64 -17.01 -10.73
CA ALA A 255 -1.89 -16.50 -10.19
C ALA A 255 -1.84 -16.35 -8.66
N THR A 256 -2.43 -15.26 -8.15
CA THR A 256 -2.56 -15.02 -6.72
C THR A 256 -3.27 -16.19 -6.02
N ARG A 257 -2.62 -16.78 -5.02
CA ARG A 257 -3.24 -17.83 -4.19
C ARG A 257 -4.19 -17.16 -3.19
N THR A 258 -5.48 -17.46 -3.27
CA THR A 258 -6.53 -16.87 -2.39
C THR A 258 -6.83 -17.68 -1.13
N GLY A 259 -6.14 -18.81 -0.93
CA GLY A 259 -6.44 -19.75 0.17
C GLY A 259 -6.02 -19.32 1.58
N SER A 260 -5.25 -18.23 1.74
CA SER A 260 -4.93 -17.67 3.05
C SER A 260 -4.73 -16.16 2.98
N ALA A 261 -5.08 -15.46 4.06
CA ALA A 261 -4.82 -14.02 4.18
C ALA A 261 -3.35 -13.71 3.92
N GLU A 262 -2.43 -14.51 4.47
CA GLU A 262 -0.99 -14.33 4.25
C GLU A 262 -0.57 -14.40 2.79
N ALA A 263 -1.32 -15.07 1.91
CA ALA A 263 -1.01 -15.19 0.49
C ALA A 263 -1.42 -13.98 -0.35
N ILE A 264 -2.22 -13.06 0.21
CA ILE A 264 -2.62 -11.81 -0.44
C ILE A 264 -1.39 -10.90 -0.61
N PRO A 265 -0.98 -10.58 -1.86
CA PRO A 265 0.11 -9.68 -2.14
C PRO A 265 -0.18 -8.31 -1.54
N ARG A 266 0.77 -7.82 -0.77
CA ARG A 266 0.72 -6.49 -0.17
C ARG A 266 2.14 -5.95 -0.08
N PHE A 267 2.30 -4.64 -0.20
CA PHE A 267 3.58 -3.98 0.03
C PHE A 267 3.37 -2.49 0.28
N SER A 268 4.40 -1.85 0.83
CA SER A 268 4.47 -0.40 0.96
C SER A 268 5.80 0.09 0.39
N VAL A 269 5.78 1.17 -0.38
CA VAL A 269 6.98 1.79 -0.96
C VAL A 269 6.95 3.29 -0.78
N LEU A 270 8.13 3.90 -0.68
CA LEU A 270 8.28 5.34 -0.82
C LEU A 270 8.24 5.70 -2.31
N VAL A 271 7.28 6.55 -2.66
CA VAL A 271 7.18 7.17 -3.98
C VAL A 271 7.76 8.58 -3.87
N ARG A 272 8.69 8.89 -4.77
CA ARG A 272 9.24 10.25 -4.93
C ARG A 272 8.73 10.81 -6.25
N VAL A 273 8.11 11.98 -6.20
CA VAL A 273 7.63 12.73 -7.38
C VAL A 273 8.44 14.02 -7.48
N GLY A 274 9.29 14.10 -8.51
CA GLY A 274 10.27 15.17 -8.65
C GLY A 274 11.20 15.27 -7.44
N ARG A 275 11.57 16.50 -7.07
CA ARG A 275 12.50 16.78 -5.96
C ARG A 275 11.85 17.08 -4.62
N LYS A 276 10.52 17.31 -4.58
CA LYS A 276 9.85 17.93 -3.43
C LYS A 276 8.75 17.08 -2.81
N THR A 277 8.23 16.09 -3.53
CA THR A 277 7.06 15.33 -3.08
C THR A 277 7.45 13.90 -2.77
N ASN A 278 7.24 13.51 -1.51
CA ASN A 278 7.43 12.15 -1.01
C ASN A 278 6.10 11.66 -0.45
N LEU A 279 5.68 10.46 -0.83
CA LEU A 279 4.47 9.81 -0.32
C LEU A 279 4.71 8.31 -0.18
N ILE A 280 3.90 7.66 0.65
CA ILE A 280 3.89 6.21 0.80
C ILE A 280 2.80 5.67 -0.09
N LEU A 281 3.11 4.69 -0.95
CA LEU A 281 2.10 3.88 -1.62
C LEU A 281 1.99 2.56 -0.89
N THR A 282 0.81 2.27 -0.34
CA THR A 282 0.49 0.96 0.22
C THR A 282 -0.50 0.25 -0.69
N VAL A 283 -0.11 -0.92 -1.19
CA VAL A 283 -0.90 -1.74 -2.12
C VAL A 283 -1.36 -3.02 -1.43
N VAL A 284 -2.62 -3.40 -1.65
CA VAL A 284 -3.13 -4.73 -1.32
C VAL A 284 -3.92 -5.27 -2.53
N ASP A 285 -3.49 -6.41 -3.08
CA ASP A 285 -4.17 -7.11 -4.19
C ASP A 285 -5.32 -7.94 -3.64
N LEU A 286 -6.45 -7.27 -3.37
CA LEU A 286 -7.62 -7.93 -2.81
C LEU A 286 -8.31 -8.81 -3.86
N PRO A 287 -8.80 -10.00 -3.48
CA PRO A 287 -9.59 -10.82 -4.40
C PRO A 287 -10.87 -10.08 -4.80
N GLY A 288 -11.08 -9.87 -6.11
CA GLY A 288 -12.28 -9.23 -6.67
C GLY A 288 -13.48 -10.16 -6.83
N GLU A 289 -13.32 -11.45 -6.55
CA GLU A 289 -14.37 -12.46 -6.57
C GLU A 289 -15.19 -12.39 -5.29
N TYR A 290 -16.09 -11.41 -5.25
CA TYR A 290 -17.21 -11.45 -4.33
C TYR A 290 -18.30 -12.30 -4.94
N SER A 291 -18.46 -13.52 -4.45
CA SER A 291 -19.60 -14.34 -4.84
C SER A 291 -20.84 -13.89 -4.06
N LEU A 292 -21.92 -13.63 -4.80
CA LEU A 292 -23.29 -13.54 -4.26
C LEU A 292 -23.70 -14.87 -3.61
N ASP A 293 -23.21 -15.99 -4.12
CA ASP A 293 -23.30 -17.28 -3.47
C ASP A 293 -22.19 -17.40 -2.43
N ARG A 294 -22.55 -17.24 -1.16
CA ARG A 294 -21.66 -17.46 0.02
C ARG A 294 -20.93 -18.80 0.01
N GLU A 295 -21.31 -19.73 -0.87
CA GLU A 295 -20.74 -21.08 -0.98
C GLU A 295 -19.93 -21.34 -2.26
N ARG A 296 -19.98 -20.49 -3.31
CA ARG A 296 -19.46 -20.89 -4.64
C ARG A 296 -18.13 -20.30 -5.12
N LEU A 297 -17.59 -19.22 -4.53
CA LEU A 297 -16.20 -18.82 -4.80
C LEU A 297 -15.52 -18.22 -3.55
N GLY A 298 -14.78 -19.09 -2.85
CA GLY A 298 -13.37 -18.90 -2.48
C GLY A 298 -12.96 -17.91 -1.39
N VAL A 299 -13.63 -16.78 -1.18
CA VAL A 299 -13.24 -15.82 -0.11
C VAL A 299 -14.12 -16.07 1.10
N SER A 300 -13.55 -16.65 2.16
CA SER A 300 -14.31 -16.90 3.39
C SER A 300 -14.79 -15.60 4.03
N ASP A 301 -15.98 -15.62 4.65
CA ASP A 301 -16.51 -14.50 5.46
C ASP A 301 -15.48 -13.96 6.48
N ALA A 302 -14.53 -14.82 6.90
CA ALA A 302 -13.43 -14.46 7.78
C ALA A 302 -12.46 -13.47 7.11
N ILE A 303 -12.05 -13.69 5.86
CA ILE A 303 -11.18 -12.77 5.11
C ILE A 303 -11.91 -11.43 4.90
N PHE A 304 -13.20 -11.45 4.56
CA PHE A 304 -13.96 -10.21 4.41
C PHE A 304 -14.00 -9.40 5.72
N LYS A 305 -14.30 -10.04 6.85
CA LYS A 305 -14.27 -9.38 8.17
C LYS A 305 -12.88 -8.85 8.53
N GLU A 306 -11.83 -9.55 8.13
CA GLU A 306 -10.43 -9.14 8.36
C GLU A 306 -10.09 -7.85 7.59
N TYR A 307 -10.53 -7.73 6.33
CA TYR A 307 -10.20 -6.60 5.45
C TYR A 307 -11.31 -5.54 5.33
N GLN A 308 -12.42 -5.64 6.06
CA GLN A 308 -13.54 -4.68 5.98
C GLN A 308 -13.07 -3.23 6.19
N ASN A 309 -12.19 -3.00 7.16
CA ASN A 309 -11.63 -1.66 7.39
C ASN A 309 -10.71 -1.20 6.26
N PHE A 310 -10.09 -2.12 5.52
CA PHE A 310 -9.22 -1.79 4.40
C PHE A 310 -10.02 -1.14 3.29
N TYR A 311 -11.14 -1.74 2.88
CA TYR A 311 -12.04 -1.20 1.84
C TYR A 311 -12.46 0.25 2.15
N GLN A 312 -12.83 0.52 3.39
CA GLN A 312 -13.24 1.85 3.83
C GLN A 312 -12.09 2.87 3.92
N ASN A 313 -10.83 2.43 3.72
CA ASN A 313 -9.64 3.27 3.79
C ASN A 313 -8.83 3.26 2.49
N VAL A 314 -9.37 2.71 1.40
CA VAL A 314 -8.79 2.79 0.06
C VAL A 314 -8.96 4.20 -0.50
N ASP A 315 -7.89 4.73 -1.07
CA ASP A 315 -7.87 6.05 -1.72
C ASP A 315 -8.02 5.95 -3.25
N CYS A 316 -7.68 4.81 -3.85
CA CYS A 316 -7.89 4.55 -5.28
C CYS A 316 -8.03 3.05 -5.56
N VAL A 317 -8.80 2.70 -6.59
CA VAL A 317 -9.05 1.33 -7.04
C VAL A 317 -8.58 1.15 -8.48
N TRP A 318 -7.86 0.07 -8.77
CA TRP A 318 -7.73 -0.44 -10.13
C TRP A 318 -8.67 -1.61 -10.33
N TYR A 319 -9.67 -1.44 -11.19
CA TYR A 319 -10.57 -2.51 -11.59
C TYR A 319 -10.06 -3.13 -12.89
N CYS A 320 -9.43 -4.30 -12.80
CA CYS A 320 -8.87 -5.00 -13.96
C CYS A 320 -9.93 -5.88 -14.63
N THR A 321 -10.00 -5.79 -15.96
CA THR A 321 -10.76 -6.65 -16.86
C THR A 321 -9.91 -7.05 -18.07
N ASP A 322 -10.44 -7.89 -18.95
CA ASP A 322 -9.84 -8.21 -20.24
C ASP A 322 -10.92 -8.43 -21.31
N GLU A 323 -10.49 -8.65 -22.55
CA GLU A 323 -11.38 -8.85 -23.69
C GLU A 323 -12.38 -10.00 -23.47
N LEU A 324 -11.97 -11.09 -22.83
CA LEU A 324 -12.81 -12.27 -22.66
C LEU A 324 -13.93 -12.04 -21.64
N GLU A 325 -13.67 -11.28 -20.59
CA GLU A 325 -14.71 -10.86 -19.64
C GLU A 325 -15.63 -9.81 -20.29
N LEU A 326 -15.06 -8.82 -20.98
CA LEU A 326 -15.82 -7.77 -21.66
C LEU A 326 -16.80 -8.33 -22.71
N ARG A 327 -16.32 -9.26 -23.56
CA ARG A 327 -17.08 -9.88 -24.66
C ARG A 327 -17.79 -11.18 -24.27
N GLN A 328 -17.73 -11.59 -22.99
CA GLN A 328 -18.33 -12.82 -22.47
C GLN A 328 -17.91 -14.10 -23.20
N ILE A 329 -16.62 -14.24 -23.50
CA ILE A 329 -16.07 -15.38 -24.23
C ILE A 329 -15.63 -16.48 -23.25
N SER A 330 -16.22 -17.68 -23.35
CA SER A 330 -15.76 -18.87 -22.62
C SER A 330 -14.58 -19.55 -23.32
N ILE A 331 -13.68 -20.19 -22.57
CA ILE A 331 -12.55 -20.97 -23.10
C ILE A 331 -12.80 -22.44 -22.78
N ARG A 332 -12.83 -23.29 -23.81
CA ARG A 332 -12.96 -24.74 -23.63
C ARG A 332 -11.61 -25.38 -23.33
N ASP A 333 -11.63 -26.60 -22.79
CA ASP A 333 -10.40 -27.36 -22.48
C ASP A 333 -9.53 -27.65 -23.70
N GLU A 334 -10.17 -27.76 -24.87
CA GLU A 334 -9.55 -28.01 -26.18
C GLU A 334 -8.90 -26.76 -26.82
N ASP A 335 -9.26 -25.55 -26.38
CA ASP A 335 -8.80 -24.28 -26.97
C ASP A 335 -7.40 -23.88 -26.47
N ARG A 336 -6.38 -24.73 -26.73
CA ARG A 336 -5.01 -24.54 -26.22
C ARG A 336 -4.38 -23.21 -26.64
N ALA A 337 -4.65 -22.77 -27.87
CA ALA A 337 -4.16 -21.49 -28.38
C ALA A 337 -4.72 -20.30 -27.60
N ASP A 338 -6.01 -20.29 -27.28
CA ASP A 338 -6.64 -19.22 -26.48
C ASP A 338 -6.22 -19.29 -25.02
N GLN A 339 -6.07 -20.50 -24.45
CA GLN A 339 -5.50 -20.67 -23.11
C GLN A 339 -4.10 -20.04 -23.01
N ALA A 340 -3.27 -20.24 -24.03
CA ALA A 340 -1.91 -19.70 -24.09
C ALA A 340 -1.90 -18.18 -24.36
N LYS A 341 -2.75 -17.71 -25.28
CA LYS A 341 -2.93 -16.28 -25.63
C LYS A 341 -3.40 -15.45 -24.43
N TYR A 342 -4.42 -15.91 -23.71
CA TYR A 342 -5.03 -15.16 -22.62
C TYR A 342 -4.56 -15.60 -21.22
N GLY A 343 -3.80 -16.69 -21.10
CA GLY A 343 -3.29 -17.18 -19.82
C GLY A 343 -4.35 -17.79 -18.90
N TYR A 344 -5.49 -18.24 -19.44
CA TYR A 344 -6.52 -18.96 -18.70
C TYR A 344 -6.29 -20.47 -18.71
N SER A 345 -6.82 -21.16 -17.70
CA SER A 345 -7.00 -22.62 -17.77
C SER A 345 -8.18 -22.96 -18.67
N GLY A 346 -8.15 -24.16 -19.26
CA GLY A 346 -9.31 -24.75 -19.92
C GLY A 346 -10.55 -24.78 -19.02
N GLY A 347 -11.73 -24.77 -19.66
CA GLY A 347 -13.02 -24.89 -18.99
C GLY A 347 -13.52 -23.59 -18.34
N ARG A 348 -12.86 -22.45 -18.58
CA ARG A 348 -13.30 -21.14 -18.08
C ARG A 348 -14.66 -20.79 -18.69
N GLN A 349 -15.67 -20.59 -17.85
CA GLN A 349 -16.94 -19.99 -18.25
C GLN A 349 -16.90 -18.47 -18.12
N ALA A 350 -17.44 -17.78 -19.11
CA ALA A 350 -17.64 -16.34 -19.03
C ALA A 350 -18.63 -16.01 -17.90
N THR A 351 -18.29 -15.02 -17.08
CA THR A 351 -19.22 -14.46 -16.09
C THR A 351 -20.26 -13.60 -16.82
N PRO A 352 -21.56 -13.85 -16.64
CA PRO A 352 -22.61 -13.05 -17.27
C PRO A 352 -22.52 -11.57 -16.87
N THR A 353 -22.83 -10.66 -17.78
CA THR A 353 -22.80 -9.20 -17.52
C THR A 353 -23.64 -8.83 -16.29
N ASP A 354 -24.80 -9.47 -16.11
CA ASP A 354 -25.69 -9.17 -15.00
C ASP A 354 -25.07 -9.50 -13.65
N GLU A 355 -24.26 -10.56 -13.59
CA GLU A 355 -23.50 -10.92 -12.40
C GLU A 355 -22.34 -9.94 -12.16
N LEU A 356 -21.63 -9.52 -13.22
CA LEU A 356 -20.59 -8.49 -13.13
C LEU A 356 -21.16 -7.15 -12.62
N VAL A 357 -22.32 -6.74 -13.14
CA VAL A 357 -23.04 -5.52 -12.70
C VAL A 357 -23.44 -5.62 -11.23
N ALA A 358 -24.00 -6.75 -10.81
CA ALA A 358 -24.37 -6.95 -9.40
C ALA A 358 -23.14 -6.88 -8.48
N ARG A 359 -22.01 -7.46 -8.90
CA ARG A 359 -20.73 -7.37 -8.17
C ARG A 359 -20.22 -5.93 -8.09
N MET A 360 -20.32 -5.13 -9.17
CA MET A 360 -19.93 -3.71 -9.15
C MET A 360 -20.72 -2.90 -8.13
N SER A 361 -22.04 -3.10 -8.08
CA SER A 361 -22.90 -2.45 -7.09
C SER A 361 -22.44 -2.76 -5.66
N GLN A 362 -22.19 -4.03 -5.36
CA GLN A 362 -21.67 -4.45 -4.06
C GLN A 362 -20.31 -3.85 -3.75
N LEU A 363 -19.37 -3.94 -4.70
CA LEU A 363 -18.03 -3.37 -4.55
C LEU A 363 -18.07 -1.88 -4.25
N SER A 364 -18.88 -1.10 -4.98
CA SER A 364 -19.01 0.34 -4.73
C SER A 364 -19.48 0.66 -3.31
N SER A 365 -20.31 -0.19 -2.71
CA SER A 365 -20.81 -0.01 -1.33
C SER A 365 -19.75 -0.24 -0.25
N LEU A 366 -18.64 -0.92 -0.59
CA LEU A 366 -17.54 -1.19 0.33
C LEU A 366 -16.58 -0.01 0.45
N PHE A 367 -16.55 0.86 -0.56
CA PHE A 367 -15.64 2.00 -0.60
C PHE A 367 -16.31 3.27 -0.08
N ARG A 368 -15.48 4.28 0.18
CA ARG A 368 -15.97 5.63 0.41
C ARG A 368 -16.64 6.15 -0.86
N LYS A 369 -17.63 7.01 -0.68
CA LYS A 369 -18.27 7.73 -1.77
C LYS A 369 -17.22 8.43 -2.63
N ASP A 370 -17.38 8.36 -3.95
CA ASP A 370 -16.54 9.04 -4.94
C ASP A 370 -15.07 8.59 -4.93
N VAL A 371 -14.78 7.33 -4.52
CA VAL A 371 -13.45 6.74 -4.66
C VAL A 371 -13.00 6.78 -6.13
N PRO A 372 -11.80 7.30 -6.46
CA PRO A 372 -11.25 7.25 -7.81
C PRO A 372 -11.00 5.81 -8.28
N VAL A 373 -11.54 5.45 -9.44
CA VAL A 373 -11.39 4.11 -10.01
C VAL A 373 -10.83 4.13 -11.43
N VAL A 374 -9.76 3.37 -11.67
CA VAL A 374 -9.28 3.08 -13.03
C VAL A 374 -9.94 1.80 -13.51
N PHE A 375 -10.73 1.87 -14.58
CA PHE A 375 -11.16 0.70 -15.34
C PHE A 375 -10.04 0.29 -16.30
N LEU A 376 -9.36 -0.81 -15.99
CA LEU A 376 -8.16 -1.25 -16.66
C LEU A 376 -8.44 -2.44 -17.58
N LEU A 377 -8.50 -2.20 -18.89
CA LEU A 377 -8.56 -3.25 -19.91
C LEU A 377 -7.16 -3.82 -20.11
N GLY A 378 -6.88 -4.95 -19.47
CA GLY A 378 -5.62 -5.68 -19.61
C GLY A 378 -5.55 -6.52 -20.89
N LYS A 379 -4.34 -7.01 -21.20
CA LYS A 379 -4.04 -7.85 -22.37
C LYS A 379 -4.48 -7.19 -23.68
N SER A 380 -4.41 -5.87 -23.75
CA SER A 380 -4.93 -5.12 -24.90
C SER A 380 -4.21 -5.41 -26.22
N ASP A 381 -3.02 -6.02 -26.16
CA ASP A 381 -2.28 -6.57 -27.30
C ASP A 381 -3.00 -7.73 -28.00
N THR A 382 -3.94 -8.40 -27.31
CA THR A 382 -4.71 -9.52 -27.88
C THR A 382 -5.86 -9.08 -28.77
N ILE A 383 -6.24 -7.80 -28.69
CA ILE A 383 -7.43 -7.24 -29.33
C ILE A 383 -7.06 -6.79 -30.75
N GLU A 384 -7.71 -7.39 -31.74
CA GLU A 384 -7.58 -6.99 -33.13
C GLU A 384 -8.41 -5.72 -33.40
N ALA A 385 -7.73 -4.60 -33.61
CA ALA A 385 -8.34 -3.32 -33.96
C ALA A 385 -7.60 -2.64 -35.12
N GLY A 386 -8.34 -1.96 -35.99
CA GLY A 386 -7.79 -1.16 -37.09
C GLY A 386 -7.64 0.33 -36.73
N GLY A 387 -6.89 1.05 -37.56
CA GLY A 387 -6.84 2.52 -37.54
C GLY A 387 -6.39 3.14 -36.21
N GLN A 388 -7.04 4.24 -35.82
CA GLN A 388 -6.69 5.03 -34.63
C GLN A 388 -6.94 4.28 -33.31
N LEU A 389 -7.91 3.36 -33.27
CA LEU A 389 -8.23 2.59 -32.06
C LEU A 389 -7.09 1.62 -31.69
N ARG A 390 -6.40 1.06 -32.70
CA ARG A 390 -5.23 0.22 -32.45
C ARG A 390 -4.20 0.93 -31.59
N SER A 391 -3.90 2.19 -31.89
CA SER A 391 -2.91 2.99 -31.15
C SER A 391 -3.29 3.30 -29.70
N VAL A 392 -4.59 3.21 -29.36
CA VAL A 392 -5.11 3.35 -28.00
C VAL A 392 -5.01 2.03 -27.24
N LEU A 393 -5.24 0.91 -27.93
CA LEU A 393 -5.21 -0.42 -27.32
C LEU A 393 -3.78 -0.94 -27.19
N TYR A 394 -2.94 -0.79 -28.21
CA TYR A 394 -1.58 -1.31 -28.20
C TYR A 394 -0.68 -0.67 -29.27
N ARG A 395 0.59 -0.47 -28.94
CA ARG A 395 1.66 -0.11 -29.89
C ARG A 395 2.88 -1.00 -29.67
N ASP A 396 3.43 -1.51 -30.77
CA ASP A 396 4.56 -2.44 -30.77
C ASP A 396 5.93 -1.74 -30.67
N ASP A 397 5.96 -0.42 -30.77
CA ASP A 397 7.13 0.45 -30.63
C ASP A 397 7.40 0.90 -29.19
N TYR A 398 6.48 0.62 -28.26
CA TYR A 398 6.67 0.92 -26.84
C TYR A 398 7.71 -0.05 -26.25
N ARG A 399 8.80 0.50 -25.70
CA ARG A 399 9.91 -0.27 -25.12
C ARG A 399 10.21 0.17 -23.69
N PRO A 400 10.66 -0.74 -22.80
CA PRO A 400 11.24 -0.35 -21.51
C PRO A 400 12.41 0.64 -21.75
N GLY A 401 12.52 1.70 -20.94
CA GLY A 401 13.53 2.75 -21.11
C GLY A 401 13.15 3.89 -22.07
N ALA A 402 12.02 3.79 -22.79
CA ALA A 402 11.54 4.88 -23.63
C ALA A 402 10.99 6.04 -22.77
N PRO A 403 11.07 7.30 -23.23
CA PRO A 403 10.38 8.41 -22.58
C PRO A 403 8.89 8.11 -22.43
N SER A 404 8.31 8.40 -21.26
CA SER A 404 6.89 8.16 -21.04
C SER A 404 6.05 9.07 -21.95
N ASP A 405 5.08 8.46 -22.66
CA ASP A 405 4.06 9.16 -23.45
C ASP A 405 3.21 10.13 -22.59
N TRP A 406 3.22 9.96 -21.26
CA TRP A 406 2.30 10.62 -20.34
C TRP A 406 2.92 11.75 -19.55
N LEU A 407 4.25 11.78 -19.45
CA LEU A 407 4.95 12.75 -18.64
C LEU A 407 5.68 13.75 -19.51
N GLU A 408 5.59 15.01 -19.11
CA GLU A 408 6.54 16.03 -19.47
C GLU A 408 7.51 16.20 -18.30
N ALA A 409 8.80 15.98 -18.57
CA ALA A 409 9.88 16.10 -17.60
C ALA A 409 11.08 16.76 -18.26
N GLU A 410 11.02 18.08 -18.47
CA GLU A 410 12.19 18.84 -18.92
C GLU A 410 13.19 19.05 -17.77
N GLY A 411 14.31 18.32 -17.81
CA GLY A 411 15.47 18.55 -16.93
C GLY A 411 15.15 18.44 -15.44
N SER A 412 15.31 19.55 -14.69
CA SER A 412 15.13 19.60 -13.23
C SER A 412 13.74 20.04 -12.77
N ARG A 413 12.77 20.18 -13.67
CA ARG A 413 11.41 20.64 -13.34
C ARG A 413 10.56 19.53 -12.70
N THR A 414 9.48 19.92 -12.05
CA THR A 414 8.48 18.99 -11.50
C THR A 414 7.85 18.23 -12.67
N PRO A 415 7.68 16.90 -12.60
CA PRO A 415 6.99 16.17 -13.65
C PRO A 415 5.53 16.62 -13.77
N VAL A 416 5.03 16.68 -15.00
CA VAL A 416 3.65 17.08 -15.30
C VAL A 416 2.99 16.00 -16.15
N LEU A 417 1.75 15.64 -15.82
CA LEU A 417 0.93 14.73 -16.62
C LEU A 417 0.41 15.46 -17.86
N ARG A 418 0.56 14.84 -19.04
CA ARG A 418 -0.06 15.28 -20.31
C ARG A 418 -1.54 14.94 -20.31
N ALA A 419 -2.35 15.79 -19.67
CA ALA A 419 -3.74 15.48 -19.37
C ALA A 419 -4.60 15.34 -20.65
N LYS A 420 -4.34 16.17 -21.67
CA LYS A 420 -5.06 16.11 -22.95
C LYS A 420 -4.91 14.75 -23.62
N ASP A 421 -3.67 14.27 -23.78
CA ASP A 421 -3.38 12.97 -24.40
C ASP A 421 -4.02 11.82 -23.61
N PHE A 422 -3.99 11.94 -22.28
CA PHE A 422 -4.65 11.00 -21.37
C PHE A 422 -6.16 10.96 -21.59
N CYS A 423 -6.83 12.13 -21.52
CA CYS A 423 -8.28 12.25 -21.70
C CYS A 423 -8.71 11.77 -23.09
N ASP A 424 -7.99 12.12 -24.15
CA ASP A 424 -8.31 11.71 -25.51
C ASP A 424 -8.26 10.19 -25.69
N ARG A 425 -7.21 9.54 -25.17
CA ARG A 425 -7.09 8.07 -25.22
C ARG A 425 -8.17 7.40 -24.38
N ALA A 426 -8.44 7.92 -23.19
CA ALA A 426 -9.47 7.38 -22.32
C ALA A 426 -10.87 7.50 -22.95
N HIS A 427 -11.21 8.63 -23.61
CA HIS A 427 -12.48 8.81 -24.32
C HIS A 427 -12.64 7.84 -25.48
N ARG A 428 -11.58 7.64 -26.28
CA ARG A 428 -11.60 6.65 -27.38
C ARG A 428 -11.82 5.24 -26.86
N LEU A 429 -11.13 4.87 -25.77
CA LEU A 429 -11.31 3.56 -25.15
C LEU A 429 -12.72 3.39 -24.59
N ARG A 430 -13.26 4.40 -23.90
CA ARG A 430 -14.63 4.39 -23.40
C ARG A 430 -15.66 4.12 -24.50
N THR A 431 -15.52 4.78 -25.66
CA THR A 431 -16.40 4.55 -26.81
C THR A 431 -16.35 3.09 -27.25
N TYR A 432 -15.14 2.54 -27.43
CA TYR A 432 -14.97 1.12 -27.76
C TYR A 432 -15.61 0.20 -26.71
N LEU A 433 -15.34 0.42 -25.42
CA LEU A 433 -15.89 -0.41 -24.35
C LEU A 433 -17.42 -0.40 -24.33
N ARG A 434 -18.05 0.75 -24.59
CA ARG A 434 -19.50 0.89 -24.69
C ARG A 434 -20.08 0.16 -25.91
N GLU A 435 -19.35 0.11 -27.03
CA GLU A 435 -19.74 -0.69 -28.19
C GLU A 435 -19.68 -2.19 -27.88
N GLN A 436 -18.70 -2.63 -27.08
CA GLN A 436 -18.54 -4.04 -26.73
C GLN A 436 -19.53 -4.51 -25.67
N ASN A 437 -19.74 -3.72 -24.60
CA ASN A 437 -20.61 -4.09 -23.49
C ASN A 437 -21.26 -2.84 -22.85
N PRO A 438 -22.32 -2.28 -23.46
CA PRO A 438 -22.89 -1.01 -23.04
C PRO A 438 -23.44 -1.05 -21.62
N ARG A 439 -24.08 -2.15 -21.24
CA ARG A 439 -24.67 -2.32 -19.91
C ARG A 439 -23.62 -2.36 -18.80
N LEU A 440 -22.53 -3.10 -19.00
CA LEU A 440 -21.44 -3.16 -18.01
C LEU A 440 -20.82 -1.79 -17.78
N ILE A 441 -20.51 -1.08 -18.86
CA ILE A 441 -19.85 0.22 -18.78
C ILE A 441 -20.77 1.28 -18.19
N GLN A 442 -22.04 1.31 -18.58
CA GLN A 442 -23.01 2.23 -17.99
C GLN A 442 -23.12 2.03 -16.48
N GLN A 443 -23.23 0.78 -16.03
CA GLN A 443 -23.34 0.46 -14.60
C GLN A 443 -22.06 0.78 -13.84
N PHE A 444 -20.89 0.55 -14.45
CA PHE A 444 -19.62 0.98 -13.89
C PHE A 444 -19.58 2.50 -13.65
N GLU A 445 -19.96 3.30 -14.65
CA GLU A 445 -19.98 4.77 -14.54
C GLU A 445 -20.98 5.28 -13.49
N GLU A 446 -22.12 4.60 -13.34
CA GLU A 446 -23.14 4.93 -12.34
C GLU A 446 -22.65 4.63 -10.90
N HIS A 447 -21.94 3.52 -10.70
CA HIS A 447 -21.43 3.10 -9.39
C HIS A 447 -20.11 3.75 -8.99
N PHE A 448 -19.28 4.14 -9.96
CA PHE A 448 -17.98 4.78 -9.74
C PHE A 448 -17.93 6.12 -10.46
N PRO A 449 -18.52 7.18 -9.88
CA PRO A 449 -18.66 8.45 -10.57
C PRO A 449 -17.33 9.16 -10.84
N VAL A 450 -16.27 8.84 -10.10
CA VAL A 450 -14.91 9.37 -10.33
C VAL A 450 -14.07 8.26 -10.95
N HIS A 451 -13.94 8.23 -12.27
CA HIS A 451 -13.28 7.13 -12.95
C HIS A 451 -12.50 7.54 -14.20
N THR A 452 -11.71 6.60 -14.73
CA THR A 452 -11.15 6.69 -16.07
C THR A 452 -11.04 5.30 -16.71
N PHE A 453 -10.80 5.26 -18.01
CA PHE A 453 -10.61 4.03 -18.78
C PHE A 453 -9.20 4.00 -19.34
N LEU A 454 -8.47 2.92 -19.09
CA LEU A 454 -7.13 2.70 -19.63
C LEU A 454 -6.97 1.29 -20.19
N ALA A 455 -6.20 1.17 -21.26
CA ALA A 455 -5.82 -0.12 -21.83
C ALA A 455 -4.36 -0.39 -21.48
N THR A 456 -4.04 -1.62 -21.12
CA THR A 456 -2.66 -2.01 -20.81
C THR A 456 -2.33 -3.37 -21.40
N SER A 457 -1.10 -3.49 -21.88
CA SER A 457 -0.48 -4.78 -22.13
C SER A 457 0.75 -4.91 -21.26
N ASN A 458 0.78 -5.90 -20.38
CA ASN A 458 1.87 -6.02 -19.42
C ASN A 458 3.14 -6.62 -20.05
N TYR A 459 2.97 -7.57 -20.98
CA TYR A 459 4.08 -8.22 -21.69
C TYR A 459 4.20 -7.79 -23.16
N GLY A 460 3.11 -7.31 -23.78
CA GLY A 460 3.04 -7.07 -25.23
C GLY A 460 2.93 -8.34 -26.09
N HIS A 461 2.80 -9.49 -25.43
CA HIS A 461 2.62 -10.80 -26.06
C HIS A 461 2.03 -11.81 -25.07
N GLY A 462 1.48 -12.91 -25.60
CA GLY A 462 1.08 -14.08 -24.83
C GLY A 462 2.25 -15.01 -24.46
N PHE A 463 1.94 -16.18 -23.93
CA PHE A 463 2.91 -17.25 -23.67
C PHE A 463 2.64 -18.44 -24.58
N ARG A 464 3.65 -19.27 -24.80
CA ARG A 464 3.50 -20.56 -25.47
C ARG A 464 2.93 -21.59 -24.50
N GLU A 465 2.48 -22.75 -25.02
CA GLU A 465 1.90 -23.83 -24.21
C GLU A 465 2.85 -24.36 -23.13
N ASP A 466 4.16 -24.36 -23.40
CA ASP A 466 5.22 -24.75 -22.46
C ASP A 466 5.52 -23.69 -21.38
N GLY A 467 4.79 -22.56 -21.40
CA GLY A 467 4.97 -21.45 -20.48
C GLY A 467 6.13 -20.51 -20.83
N THR A 468 6.82 -20.72 -21.96
CA THR A 468 7.86 -19.80 -22.44
C THR A 468 7.24 -18.55 -23.05
N PRO A 469 7.91 -17.38 -22.95
CA PRO A 469 7.41 -16.15 -23.56
C PRO A 469 7.37 -16.28 -25.09
N ALA A 470 6.29 -15.80 -25.70
CA ALA A 470 6.15 -15.82 -27.17
C ALA A 470 7.06 -14.80 -27.86
N GLY A 471 7.55 -13.78 -27.13
CA GLY A 471 8.44 -12.75 -27.65
C GLY A 471 9.23 -12.04 -26.55
N GLU A 472 9.88 -10.95 -26.94
CA GLU A 472 10.49 -10.02 -26.00
C GLU A 472 9.41 -9.15 -25.34
N ARG A 473 9.63 -8.83 -24.06
CA ARG A 473 8.73 -7.99 -23.28
C ARG A 473 8.59 -6.59 -23.88
N ARG A 474 7.37 -6.22 -24.25
CA ARG A 474 6.95 -4.91 -24.78
C ARG A 474 5.74 -4.40 -24.00
N PRO A 475 5.93 -3.94 -22.75
CA PRO A 475 4.82 -3.40 -21.97
C PRO A 475 4.22 -2.20 -22.69
N PHE A 476 2.96 -1.91 -22.46
CA PHE A 476 2.25 -0.77 -23.03
C PHE A 476 1.37 -0.11 -21.97
N GLN A 477 1.60 1.18 -21.73
CA GLN A 477 0.85 2.04 -20.80
C GLN A 477 0.78 1.55 -19.34
N THR A 478 1.71 0.70 -18.92
CA THR A 478 1.68 0.06 -17.59
C THR A 478 1.90 1.05 -16.44
N GLU A 479 2.45 2.23 -16.73
CA GLU A 479 2.63 3.33 -15.78
C GLU A 479 1.41 4.26 -15.68
N ALA A 480 0.57 4.32 -16.73
CA ALA A 480 -0.51 5.29 -16.85
C ALA A 480 -1.54 5.25 -15.69
N PRO A 481 -1.98 4.07 -15.20
CA PRO A 481 -2.91 4.00 -14.09
C PRO A 481 -2.39 4.66 -12.81
N PHE A 482 -1.09 4.50 -12.54
CA PHE A 482 -0.45 5.08 -11.36
C PHE A 482 -0.28 6.59 -11.50
N LEU A 483 0.13 7.07 -12.69
CA LEU A 483 0.28 8.50 -12.95
C LEU A 483 -1.06 9.24 -12.86
N TRP A 484 -2.14 8.66 -13.38
CA TRP A 484 -3.48 9.21 -13.23
C TRP A 484 -3.91 9.27 -11.76
N MET A 485 -3.67 8.21 -10.99
CA MET A 485 -3.96 8.21 -9.56
C MET A 485 -3.21 9.33 -8.83
N LEU A 486 -1.92 9.51 -9.10
CA LEU A 486 -1.16 10.62 -8.51
C LEU A 486 -1.73 11.98 -8.91
N ALA A 487 -2.15 12.14 -10.16
CA ALA A 487 -2.77 13.38 -10.61
C ALA A 487 -4.11 13.61 -9.92
N MET A 488 -5.01 12.62 -9.91
CA MET A 488 -6.33 12.66 -9.23
C MET A 488 -6.25 12.99 -7.74
N LEU A 489 -5.22 12.50 -7.06
CA LEU A 489 -5.01 12.75 -5.64
C LEU A 489 -4.26 14.07 -5.37
N GLY A 490 -3.83 14.79 -6.42
CA GLY A 490 -3.15 16.09 -6.32
C GLY A 490 -1.65 16.01 -6.04
N TYR A 491 -1.02 14.85 -6.24
CA TYR A 491 0.41 14.65 -6.05
C TYR A 491 1.24 14.83 -7.34
N LEU A 492 0.58 14.82 -8.51
CA LEU A 492 1.18 15.08 -9.81
C LEU A 492 0.41 16.22 -10.51
N PRO A 493 1.07 17.34 -10.86
CA PRO A 493 0.45 18.38 -11.70
C PRO A 493 0.02 17.84 -13.07
N ALA A 494 -0.93 18.50 -13.72
CA ALA A 494 -1.49 18.06 -15.00
C ALA A 494 -1.64 19.25 -15.96
N ALA A 495 -1.05 19.17 -17.15
CA ALA A 495 -1.07 20.23 -18.15
C ALA A 495 -2.02 19.92 -19.31
N ASP A 496 -2.55 21.00 -19.89
CA ASP A 496 -3.26 20.98 -21.18
C ASP A 496 -2.49 21.89 -22.15
N GLY A 497 -1.70 21.30 -23.04
CA GLY A 497 -0.76 22.02 -23.91
C GLY A 497 0.39 22.68 -23.12
N ASP A 498 0.84 23.86 -23.57
CA ASP A 498 2.03 24.57 -23.04
C ASP A 498 1.82 25.24 -21.65
N ARG A 499 0.71 24.94 -20.97
CA ARG A 499 0.36 25.57 -19.68
C ARG A 499 0.15 24.51 -18.62
N GLU A 500 0.91 24.62 -17.54
CA GLU A 500 0.69 23.85 -16.32
C GLU A 500 -0.64 24.29 -15.67
N TYR A 501 -1.56 23.35 -15.50
CA TYR A 501 -2.80 23.57 -14.74
C TYR A 501 -2.79 22.71 -13.47
N TYR A 502 -3.59 23.13 -12.49
CA TYR A 502 -3.99 22.28 -11.39
C TYR A 502 -5.46 21.99 -11.62
N ALA A 503 -5.85 20.71 -11.63
CA ALA A 503 -7.26 20.38 -11.68
C ALA A 503 -7.97 21.04 -10.49
N VAL A 504 -8.97 21.87 -10.78
CA VAL A 504 -9.78 22.60 -9.80
C VAL A 504 -11.24 22.16 -9.93
N ASP A 505 -11.95 22.13 -8.81
CA ASP A 505 -13.42 22.01 -8.81
C ASP A 505 -14.00 23.21 -9.54
N ARG A 506 -15.05 22.99 -10.37
CA ARG A 506 -15.74 24.04 -11.15
C ARG A 506 -16.05 25.26 -10.28
N ALA A 507 -15.17 26.26 -10.31
CA ALA A 507 -15.43 27.61 -9.83
C ALA A 507 -15.65 28.46 -11.08
N GLY A 508 -16.87 28.96 -11.23
CA GLY A 508 -17.37 29.62 -12.44
C GLY A 508 -16.38 30.60 -13.07
N GLY A 509 -16.02 30.32 -14.32
CA GLY A 509 -15.36 31.21 -15.25
C GLY A 509 -15.63 30.69 -16.66
N GLU A 510 -16.13 31.56 -17.54
CA GLU A 510 -16.72 31.25 -18.85
C GLU A 510 -15.73 30.82 -19.96
N ASN A 511 -14.71 30.00 -19.65
CA ASN A 511 -13.78 29.50 -20.68
C ASN A 511 -13.83 27.96 -20.78
N GLY A 512 -14.27 27.47 -21.94
CA GLY A 512 -14.56 26.07 -22.24
C GLY A 512 -13.38 25.10 -22.33
N ASP A 513 -12.14 25.51 -22.03
CA ASP A 513 -10.92 24.72 -22.22
C ASP A 513 -10.04 24.65 -20.96
N GLN A 514 -10.62 24.67 -19.74
CA GLN A 514 -9.85 24.49 -18.51
C GLN A 514 -9.86 23.03 -18.04
N LEU A 515 -8.69 22.52 -17.61
CA LEU A 515 -8.55 21.23 -16.95
C LEU A 515 -9.29 21.24 -15.60
N THR A 516 -10.41 20.52 -15.51
CA THR A 516 -11.17 20.30 -14.26
C THR A 516 -10.99 18.87 -13.76
N TRP A 517 -11.24 18.61 -12.48
CA TRP A 517 -11.31 17.23 -11.97
C TRP A 517 -12.37 16.40 -12.71
N GLU A 518 -13.43 17.04 -13.19
CA GLU A 518 -14.49 16.43 -13.98
C GLU A 518 -14.07 16.02 -15.40
N ASN A 519 -12.99 16.63 -15.91
CA ASN A 519 -12.42 16.27 -17.21
C ASN A 519 -11.31 15.22 -17.05
N LEU A 520 -10.52 15.31 -15.97
CA LEU A 520 -9.42 14.37 -15.69
C LEU A 520 -9.91 13.01 -15.16
N GLY A 521 -10.87 13.02 -14.24
CA GLY A 521 -11.73 11.87 -13.97
C GLY A 521 -13.03 12.11 -14.73
N MET A 522 -13.50 11.15 -15.52
CA MET A 522 -14.73 11.28 -16.32
C MET A 522 -15.96 11.35 -15.41
N CYS A 523 -16.18 12.49 -14.76
CA CYS A 523 -17.16 12.60 -13.70
C CYS A 523 -18.60 12.57 -14.22
N GLY A 524 -19.45 11.77 -13.60
CA GLY A 524 -20.90 11.86 -13.78
C GLY A 524 -21.48 13.16 -13.20
N ARG A 525 -22.61 13.65 -13.72
CA ARG A 525 -23.28 14.91 -13.29
C ARG A 525 -23.61 14.99 -11.78
N SER A 526 -23.54 13.88 -11.05
CA SER A 526 -23.82 13.75 -9.61
C SER A 526 -22.59 13.93 -8.71
N ALA A 527 -21.37 14.03 -9.25
CA ALA A 527 -20.11 14.05 -8.50
C ALA A 527 -19.71 15.43 -7.92
N GLY A 528 -20.63 16.42 -7.91
CA GLY A 528 -20.36 17.78 -7.46
C GLY A 528 -19.89 17.82 -6.00
N GLY A 529 -18.58 17.78 -5.76
CA GLY A 529 -17.99 17.86 -4.43
C GLY A 529 -16.67 17.12 -4.16
N TYR A 530 -16.02 16.50 -5.15
CA TYR A 530 -14.73 15.82 -4.94
C TYR A 530 -13.62 16.79 -4.50
N ARG A 531 -13.35 16.88 -3.19
CA ARG A 531 -12.21 17.64 -2.67
C ARG A 531 -10.98 16.75 -2.61
N SER A 532 -9.96 17.07 -3.42
CA SER A 532 -8.63 16.46 -3.31
C SER A 532 -8.07 16.58 -1.88
N HIS A 533 -7.23 15.63 -1.48
CA HIS A 533 -6.56 15.64 -0.18
C HIS A 533 -5.64 16.86 -0.06
N ARG A 534 -6.18 18.00 0.38
CA ARG A 534 -5.38 19.16 0.79
C ARG A 534 -4.52 18.76 1.98
N SER A 535 -3.22 18.63 1.74
CA SER A 535 -2.18 18.73 2.77
C SER A 535 -2.52 19.90 3.70
N ARG A 536 -2.81 19.61 4.97
CA ARG A 536 -2.83 20.59 6.05
C ARG A 536 -1.40 21.08 6.30
N ARG A 537 -0.90 21.96 5.43
CA ARG A 537 0.11 22.97 5.77
C ARG A 537 -0.46 24.30 5.33
N GLY A 538 -0.90 25.08 6.33
CA GLY A 538 -1.49 26.41 6.15
C GLY A 538 -0.49 27.40 5.56
N GLY A 539 -1.05 28.48 5.04
CA GLY A 539 -0.36 29.50 4.27
C GLY A 539 0.65 30.32 5.05
N MET A 540 1.63 30.81 4.31
CA MET A 540 2.17 32.16 4.49
C MET A 540 2.83 32.59 3.19
N LEU A 541 2.03 33.20 2.30
CA LEU A 541 2.53 34.09 1.24
C LEU A 541 1.60 35.30 1.23
N GLY A 542 1.69 36.06 2.32
CA GLY A 542 1.19 37.42 2.37
C GLY A 542 2.19 38.34 1.68
N LEU A 543 1.69 39.08 0.69
CA LEU A 543 2.01 40.48 0.43
C LEU A 543 3.45 40.95 0.73
N LEU A 544 4.28 40.98 -0.30
CA LEU A 544 5.28 42.04 -0.50
C LEU A 544 5.34 42.37 -2.00
N LYS A 545 4.35 43.15 -2.47
CA LYS A 545 4.57 44.09 -3.57
C LYS A 545 5.10 45.38 -2.94
N GLY A 546 6.32 45.72 -3.29
CA GLY A 546 6.99 46.94 -2.86
C GLY A 546 8.11 47.29 -3.84
N ARG A 547 7.71 47.78 -5.01
CA ARG A 547 8.24 48.96 -5.71
C ARG A 547 7.42 49.22 -6.96
#